data_AF-A0AAN7YGV0-F1
#
_entry.id   AF-A0AAN7YGV0-F1
#
_cell.length_a   1.000
_cell.length_b   1.000
_cell.length_c   1.000
_cell.angle_alpha   90.00
_cell.angle_beta   90.00
_cell.angle_gamma   90.00
#
_symmetry.space_group_name_H-M   'P 1'
#
loop_
_entity.id
_entity.type
_entity.pdbx_description
1 polymer ?
#
loop_
_entity_poly.entity_id
_entity_poly.type
_entity_poly.pdbx_seq_one_letter_code
_entity_poly.pdbx_strand_id
1 'polypeptide(L)'
;MDVCSDWQHVLHGTDVETAQLIIQLQAEDIAAFTRNSELHNGPESADNEFARRVMQDELRRCQADQRDRKLGEDIEDGANEHERAAETAAYGWAYDHWADRVEEGPPEPIKTIECTSCTEHVPADQAVKAPCGHDYCDECLDKLYTDCLTDETLFSPRCCHGEFSWIIVRHHLSQRTRSKFGSKRIELETTDRTYCYDPTCSAFIPPATYMPATTGS
;
A
#
# COMPACT_ATOMS: atom_id res chain seq x y z
N MET A 1 45.60 -30.58 -6.37
CA MET A 1 45.06 -29.51 -7.22
C MET A 1 43.58 -29.80 -7.31
N ASP A 2 42.80 -29.19 -6.43
CA ASP A 2 41.34 -29.27 -6.50
C ASP A 2 40.93 -28.58 -7.79
N VAL A 3 40.57 -29.37 -8.79
CA VAL A 3 39.87 -28.87 -9.98
C VAL A 3 38.42 -28.71 -9.53
N CYS A 4 38.19 -27.72 -8.67
CA CYS A 4 36.85 -27.23 -8.38
C CYS A 4 36.27 -26.83 -9.74
N SER A 5 35.35 -27.63 -10.27
CA SER A 5 34.83 -27.42 -11.62
C SER A 5 34.18 -26.05 -11.66
N ASP A 6 34.41 -25.27 -12.72
CA ASP A 6 34.03 -23.84 -12.90
C ASP A 6 32.55 -23.53 -12.55
N TRP A 7 31.72 -24.57 -12.51
CA TRP A 7 30.29 -24.55 -12.19
C TRP A 7 29.97 -24.55 -10.69
N GLN A 8 30.87 -24.97 -9.79
CA GLN A 8 30.62 -24.96 -8.34
C GLN A 8 30.42 -23.53 -7.81
N HIS A 9 31.08 -22.52 -8.40
CA HIS A 9 30.85 -21.12 -8.08
C HIS A 9 29.39 -20.68 -8.35
N VAL A 10 28.74 -21.26 -9.36
CA VAL A 10 27.32 -20.99 -9.66
C VAL A 10 26.43 -21.47 -8.51
N LEU A 11 26.70 -22.65 -7.96
CA LEU A 11 25.93 -23.20 -6.84
C LEU A 11 26.14 -22.44 -5.52
N HIS A 12 27.34 -21.90 -5.31
CA HIS A 12 27.63 -21.06 -4.14
C HIS A 12 27.01 -19.66 -4.24
N GLY A 13 26.81 -19.14 -5.46
CA GLY A 13 26.18 -17.83 -5.71
C GLY A 13 24.65 -17.83 -5.70
N THR A 14 24.01 -19.00 -5.70
CA THR A 14 22.55 -19.16 -5.62
C THR A 14 22.10 -19.58 -4.22
N ASP A 15 20.86 -19.23 -3.85
CA ASP A 15 20.24 -19.69 -2.61
C ASP A 15 20.17 -21.22 -2.51
N VAL A 16 20.02 -21.75 -1.29
CA VAL A 16 20.05 -23.19 -1.00
C VAL A 16 18.98 -23.96 -1.74
N GLU A 17 17.76 -23.45 -1.84
CA GLU A 17 16.65 -24.15 -2.51
C GLU A 17 16.89 -24.24 -4.02
N THR A 18 17.32 -23.14 -4.63
CA THR A 18 17.67 -23.09 -6.05
C THR A 18 18.83 -24.03 -6.36
N ALA A 19 19.88 -24.03 -5.55
CA ALA A 19 21.02 -24.92 -5.75
C ALA A 19 20.63 -26.40 -5.60
N GLN A 20 19.77 -26.73 -4.62
CA GLN A 20 19.24 -28.09 -4.45
C GLN A 20 18.45 -28.56 -5.67
N LEU A 21 17.60 -27.69 -6.22
CA LEU A 21 16.82 -28.01 -7.41
C LEU A 21 17.71 -28.24 -8.64
N ILE A 22 18.72 -27.40 -8.86
CA ILE A 22 19.67 -27.55 -9.97
C ILE A 22 20.38 -28.91 -9.89
N ILE A 23 20.87 -29.27 -8.71
CA ILE A 23 21.58 -30.53 -8.49
C ILE A 23 20.63 -31.73 -8.68
N GLN A 24 19.38 -31.62 -8.22
CA GLN A 24 18.37 -32.67 -8.41
C GLN A 24 18.08 -32.89 -9.90
N LEU A 25 17.84 -31.82 -10.66
CA LEU A 25 17.57 -31.91 -12.10
C LEU A 25 18.74 -32.54 -12.87
N GLN A 26 19.98 -32.16 -12.54
CA GLN A 26 21.17 -32.77 -13.15
C GLN A 26 21.29 -34.26 -12.84
N ALA A 27 20.93 -34.69 -11.63
CA ALA A 27 20.90 -36.10 -11.25
C ALA A 27 19.81 -36.88 -12.02
N GLU A 28 18.64 -36.28 -12.19
CA GLU A 28 17.52 -36.85 -12.95
C GLU A 28 17.84 -36.97 -14.44
N ASP A 29 18.50 -35.97 -15.03
CA ASP A 29 18.97 -36.00 -16.41
C ASP A 29 19.96 -37.14 -16.61
N ILE A 30 20.96 -37.30 -15.73
CA ILE A 30 21.91 -38.42 -15.81
C ILE A 30 21.21 -39.78 -15.72
N ALA A 31 20.21 -39.91 -14.84
CA ALA A 31 19.41 -41.13 -14.73
C ALA A 31 18.56 -41.39 -15.99
N ALA A 32 18.03 -40.35 -16.62
CA ALA A 32 17.32 -40.44 -17.89
C ALA A 32 18.26 -40.83 -19.05
N PHE A 33 19.45 -40.24 -19.14
CA PHE A 33 20.47 -40.59 -20.13
C PHE A 33 20.90 -42.04 -20.00
N THR A 34 21.10 -42.53 -18.77
CA THR A 34 21.44 -43.93 -18.51
C THR A 34 20.36 -44.88 -19.05
N ARG A 35 19.08 -44.62 -18.71
CA ARG A 35 17.94 -45.43 -19.18
C ARG A 35 17.78 -45.41 -20.71
N ASN A 36 17.97 -44.26 -21.34
CA ASN A 36 17.85 -44.15 -22.80
C ASN A 36 19.00 -44.84 -23.54
N SER A 37 20.21 -44.83 -22.97
CA SER A 37 21.36 -45.55 -23.52
C SER A 37 21.14 -47.07 -23.51
N GLU A 38 20.54 -47.60 -22.44
CA GLU A 38 20.20 -49.03 -22.32
C GLU A 38 19.16 -49.48 -23.36
N LEU A 39 18.25 -48.60 -23.77
CA LEU A 39 17.20 -48.89 -24.78
C LEU A 39 17.73 -48.93 -26.22
N HIS A 40 18.82 -48.22 -26.53
CA HIS A 40 19.35 -48.09 -27.90
C HIS A 40 20.35 -49.18 -28.34
N ASN A 41 20.53 -50.26 -27.57
CA ASN A 41 21.28 -51.49 -27.94
C ASN A 41 22.66 -51.26 -28.60
N GLY A 42 23.47 -50.37 -28.03
CA GLY A 42 24.90 -50.24 -28.34
C GLY A 42 25.70 -50.10 -27.04
N PRO A 43 26.92 -50.66 -26.95
CA PRO A 43 27.74 -50.49 -25.76
C PRO A 43 28.08 -49.01 -25.57
N GLU A 44 27.85 -48.49 -24.35
CA GLU A 44 28.27 -47.14 -23.95
C GLU A 44 29.80 -47.06 -24.14
N SER A 45 30.29 -45.93 -24.67
CA SER A 45 31.73 -45.74 -24.79
C SER A 45 32.34 -45.67 -23.39
N ALA A 46 33.53 -46.25 -23.19
CA ALA A 46 34.21 -46.22 -21.90
C ALA A 46 34.43 -44.78 -21.39
N ASP A 47 34.60 -43.83 -22.31
CA ASP A 47 34.74 -42.40 -22.00
C ASP A 47 33.43 -41.80 -21.47
N ASN A 48 32.27 -42.18 -22.02
CA ASN A 48 30.96 -41.72 -21.54
C ASN A 48 30.62 -42.32 -20.17
N GLU A 49 30.91 -43.62 -19.97
CA GLU A 49 30.74 -44.29 -18.67
C GLU A 49 31.61 -43.62 -17.59
N PHE A 50 32.86 -43.32 -17.92
CA PHE A 50 33.78 -42.61 -17.02
C PHE A 50 33.28 -41.20 -16.70
N ALA A 51 32.87 -40.42 -17.71
CA ALA A 51 32.35 -39.06 -17.54
C ALA A 51 31.08 -39.06 -16.67
N ARG A 52 30.17 -40.01 -16.88
CA ARG A 52 28.94 -40.16 -16.10
C ARG A 52 29.24 -40.48 -14.64
N ARG A 53 30.18 -41.40 -14.37
CA ARG A 53 30.59 -41.76 -13.01
C ARG A 53 31.20 -40.57 -12.27
N VAL A 54 32.09 -39.83 -12.94
CA VAL A 54 32.69 -38.62 -12.36
C VAL A 54 31.61 -37.58 -12.06
N MET A 55 30.71 -37.33 -13.00
CA MET A 55 29.63 -36.36 -12.81
C MET A 55 28.66 -36.76 -11.68
N GLN A 56 28.36 -38.06 -11.53
CA GLN A 56 27.57 -38.57 -10.40
C GLN A 56 28.26 -38.36 -9.05
N ASP A 57 29.57 -38.61 -8.97
CA ASP A 57 30.34 -38.40 -7.75
C ASP A 57 30.45 -36.91 -7.39
N GLU A 58 30.62 -36.03 -8.38
CA GLU A 58 30.62 -34.57 -8.16
C GLU A 58 29.25 -34.05 -7.70
N LEU A 59 28.14 -34.53 -8.29
CA LEU A 59 26.80 -34.18 -7.82
C LEU A 59 26.55 -34.64 -6.38
N ARG A 60 27.02 -35.84 -6.01
CA ARG A 60 26.91 -36.34 -4.63
C ARG A 60 27.67 -35.47 -3.63
N ARG A 61 28.83 -34.95 -4.02
CA ARG A 61 29.59 -33.98 -3.21
C ARG A 61 28.83 -32.67 -3.06
N CYS A 62 28.32 -32.13 -4.16
CA CYS A 62 27.51 -30.91 -4.14
C CYS A 62 26.23 -31.07 -3.28
N GLN A 63 25.60 -32.25 -3.28
CA GLN A 63 24.47 -32.56 -2.39
C GLN A 63 24.84 -32.59 -0.91
N ALA A 64 26.06 -33.03 -0.56
CA ALA A 64 26.54 -32.98 0.82
C ALA A 64 26.78 -31.54 1.26
N ASP A 65 27.49 -30.76 0.45
CA ASP A 65 27.80 -29.36 0.73
C ASP A 65 26.54 -28.50 0.90
N GLN A 66 25.53 -28.74 0.06
CA GLN A 66 24.24 -28.03 0.17
C GLN A 66 23.43 -28.42 1.41
N ARG A 67 23.57 -29.66 1.92
CA ARG A 67 22.95 -30.06 3.18
C ARG A 67 23.61 -29.40 4.38
N ASP A 68 24.94 -29.29 4.36
CA ASP A 68 25.69 -28.61 5.41
C ASP A 68 25.39 -27.10 5.41
N ARG A 69 25.29 -26.48 4.22
CA ARG A 69 24.86 -25.08 4.07
C ARG A 69 23.44 -24.86 4.61
N LYS A 70 22.49 -25.73 4.25
CA LYS A 70 21.11 -25.67 4.76
C LYS A 70 21.05 -25.79 6.28
N LEU A 71 21.82 -26.73 6.85
CA LEU A 71 21.90 -26.88 8.31
C LEU A 71 22.43 -25.60 8.97
N GLY A 72 23.40 -24.92 8.35
CA GLY A 72 23.88 -23.62 8.80
C GLY A 72 22.79 -22.56 8.82
N GLU A 73 22.03 -22.43 7.73
CA GLU A 73 20.87 -21.52 7.63
C GLU A 73 19.79 -21.84 8.67
N ASP A 74 19.40 -23.11 8.81
CA ASP A 74 18.39 -23.55 9.79
C ASP A 74 18.80 -23.23 11.25
N ILE A 75 20.09 -23.35 11.57
CA ILE A 75 20.63 -22.99 12.90
C ILE A 75 20.59 -21.47 13.12
N GLU A 76 20.97 -20.70 12.10
CA GLU A 76 20.98 -19.23 12.15
C GLU A 76 19.54 -18.69 12.28
N ASP A 77 18.61 -19.20 11.49
CA ASP A 77 17.19 -18.86 11.55
C ASP A 77 16.60 -19.17 12.94
N GLY A 78 16.87 -20.36 13.49
CA GLY A 78 16.42 -20.73 14.82
C GLY A 78 16.98 -19.84 15.94
N ALA A 79 18.23 -19.39 15.82
CA ALA A 79 18.82 -18.43 16.77
C ALA A 79 18.15 -17.05 16.65
N ASN A 80 17.89 -16.59 15.43
CA ASN A 80 17.25 -15.32 15.13
C ASN A 80 15.77 -15.32 15.56
N GLU A 81 15.05 -16.44 15.44
CA GLU A 81 13.69 -16.59 15.96
C GLU A 81 13.62 -16.39 17.48
N HIS A 82 14.58 -16.95 18.23
CA HIS A 82 14.62 -16.79 19.67
C HIS A 82 14.94 -15.35 20.07
N GLU A 83 15.84 -14.67 19.33
CA GLU A 83 16.14 -13.25 19.51
C GLU A 83 14.92 -12.37 19.20
N ARG A 84 14.25 -12.60 18.06
CA ARG A 84 13.01 -11.90 17.68
C ARG A 84 11.88 -12.11 18.70
N ALA A 85 11.74 -13.33 19.23
CA ALA A 85 10.77 -13.62 20.27
C ALA A 85 11.09 -12.88 21.57
N ALA A 86 12.37 -12.80 21.96
CA ALA A 86 12.82 -12.03 23.12
C ALA A 86 12.61 -10.52 22.94
N GLU A 87 12.92 -9.97 21.76
CA GLU A 87 12.66 -8.56 21.42
C GLU A 87 11.16 -8.23 21.43
N THR A 88 10.34 -9.09 20.82
CA THR A 88 8.88 -8.93 20.80
C THR A 88 8.31 -8.95 22.22
N ALA A 89 8.80 -9.87 23.07
CA ALA A 89 8.42 -9.94 24.48
C ALA A 89 8.87 -8.70 25.27
N ALA A 90 10.08 -8.18 25.00
CA ALA A 90 10.58 -6.96 25.63
C ALA A 90 9.78 -5.72 25.25
N TYR A 91 9.41 -5.58 23.98
CA TYR A 91 8.52 -4.51 23.51
C TYR A 91 7.11 -4.62 24.10
N GLY A 92 6.54 -5.83 24.15
CA GLY A 92 5.26 -6.09 24.79
C GLY A 92 5.27 -5.69 26.27
N TRP A 93 6.27 -6.15 27.01
CA TRP A 93 6.45 -5.78 28.42
C TRP A 93 6.62 -4.26 28.60
N ALA A 94 7.40 -3.60 27.75
CA ALA A 94 7.60 -2.15 27.82
C ALA A 94 6.31 -1.36 27.54
N TYR A 95 5.47 -1.82 26.61
CA TYR A 95 4.18 -1.20 26.31
C TYR A 95 3.19 -1.38 27.47
N ASP A 96 3.05 -2.60 27.99
CA ASP A 96 2.17 -2.89 29.13
C ASP A 96 2.59 -2.07 30.36
N HIS A 97 3.89 -1.99 30.62
CA HIS A 97 4.43 -1.21 31.74
C HIS A 97 4.38 0.32 31.50
N TRP A 98 4.40 0.79 30.25
CA TRP A 98 4.10 2.18 29.93
C TRP A 98 2.63 2.49 30.21
N ALA A 99 1.71 1.64 29.75
CA ALA A 99 0.27 1.78 29.96
C ALA A 99 -0.09 1.82 31.45
N ASP A 100 0.53 0.97 32.28
CA ASP A 100 0.33 0.98 33.75
C ASP A 100 0.83 2.27 34.43
N ARG A 101 1.78 3.01 33.83
CA ARG A 101 2.29 4.29 34.36
C ARG A 101 1.59 5.52 33.78
N VAL A 102 0.79 5.37 32.73
CA VAL A 102 -0.12 6.44 32.31
C VAL A 102 -1.28 6.45 33.31
N GLU A 103 -1.10 7.17 34.41
CA GLU A 103 -2.28 7.67 35.11
C GLU A 103 -3.02 8.53 34.08
N GLU A 104 -4.17 8.06 33.59
CA GLU A 104 -5.10 8.89 32.83
C GLU A 104 -5.48 10.06 33.75
N GLY A 105 -4.72 11.15 33.65
CA GLY A 105 -5.04 12.39 34.31
C GLY A 105 -6.47 12.77 33.94
N PRO A 106 -7.18 13.50 34.81
CA PRO A 106 -8.54 13.93 34.50
C PRO A 106 -8.55 14.56 33.10
N PRO A 107 -9.46 14.12 32.20
CA PRO A 107 -9.47 14.60 30.82
C PRO A 107 -9.49 16.12 30.85
N GLU A 108 -8.56 16.75 30.11
CA GLU A 108 -8.55 18.20 30.02
C GLU A 108 -9.95 18.67 29.57
N PRO A 109 -10.47 19.76 30.15
CA PRO A 109 -11.80 20.24 29.80
C PRO A 109 -11.86 20.52 28.30
N ILE A 110 -12.80 19.86 27.61
CA ILE A 110 -13.02 20.04 26.17
C ILE A 110 -13.37 21.51 25.95
N LYS A 111 -12.55 22.20 25.16
CA LYS A 111 -12.82 23.59 24.78
C LYS A 111 -14.08 23.61 23.91
N THR A 112 -15.06 24.42 24.30
CA THR A 112 -16.30 24.63 23.55
C THR A 112 -16.30 25.98 22.85
N ILE A 113 -17.01 26.05 21.73
CA ILE A 113 -17.17 27.23 20.88
C ILE A 113 -18.67 27.44 20.62
N GLU A 114 -19.13 28.69 20.67
CA GLU A 114 -20.51 29.04 20.33
C GLU A 114 -20.69 29.20 18.82
N CYS A 115 -21.62 28.47 18.23
CA CYS A 115 -21.97 28.59 16.81
C CYS A 115 -22.70 29.91 16.54
N THR A 116 -22.22 30.68 15.56
CA THR A 116 -22.79 31.97 15.16
C THR A 116 -24.20 31.83 14.56
N SER A 117 -24.54 30.67 13.98
CA SER A 117 -25.83 30.47 13.32
C SER A 117 -26.94 29.96 14.25
N CYS A 118 -26.63 29.03 15.15
CA CYS A 118 -27.64 28.43 16.05
C CYS A 118 -27.45 28.78 17.52
N THR A 119 -26.38 29.49 17.89
CA THR A 119 -26.02 29.89 19.28
C THR A 119 -25.76 28.71 20.23
N GLU A 120 -25.64 27.49 19.70
CA GLU A 120 -25.31 26.29 20.46
C GLU A 120 -23.78 26.18 20.68
N HIS A 121 -23.40 25.71 21.87
CA HIS A 121 -22.00 25.45 22.21
C HIS A 121 -21.62 24.03 21.81
N VAL A 122 -20.65 23.90 20.92
CA VAL A 122 -20.13 22.61 20.45
C VAL A 122 -18.66 22.44 20.80
N PRO A 123 -18.14 21.20 20.86
CA PRO A 123 -16.70 20.96 20.93
C PRO A 123 -15.94 21.69 19.82
N ALA A 124 -14.77 22.25 20.15
CA ALA A 124 -14.00 23.06 19.20
C ALA A 124 -13.56 22.29 17.93
N ASP A 125 -13.46 20.97 18.00
CA ASP A 125 -13.16 20.08 16.88
C ASP A 125 -14.38 19.78 15.97
N GLN A 126 -15.59 20.17 16.40
CA GLN A 126 -16.86 20.06 15.65
C GLN A 126 -17.35 21.43 15.16
N ALA A 127 -16.43 22.39 15.06
CA ALA A 127 -16.71 23.73 14.58
C ALA A 127 -15.67 24.18 13.53
N VAL A 128 -16.14 24.94 12.56
CA VAL A 128 -15.30 25.58 11.55
C VAL A 128 -15.32 27.08 11.71
N LYS A 129 -14.13 27.67 11.80
CA LYS A 129 -13.94 29.12 11.73
C LYS A 129 -13.98 29.60 10.29
N ALA A 130 -14.94 30.47 10.00
CA ALA A 130 -15.04 31.16 8.73
C ALA A 130 -13.93 32.22 8.57
N PRO A 131 -13.59 32.66 7.34
CA PRO A 131 -12.56 33.70 7.12
C PRO A 131 -12.89 35.04 7.81
N CYS A 132 -14.18 35.31 8.01
CA CYS A 132 -14.72 36.46 8.72
C CYS A 132 -14.46 36.41 10.25
N GLY A 133 -14.05 35.25 10.79
CA GLY A 133 -13.82 35.02 12.22
C GLY A 133 -14.96 34.30 12.96
N HIS A 134 -16.17 34.27 12.40
CA HIS A 134 -17.33 33.57 12.95
C HIS A 134 -17.15 32.04 12.94
N ASP A 135 -17.71 31.37 13.95
CA ASP A 135 -17.63 29.92 14.10
C ASP A 135 -18.98 29.25 13.77
N TYR A 136 -18.93 28.11 13.08
CA TYR A 136 -20.11 27.33 12.68
C TYR A 136 -19.96 25.89 13.12
N CYS A 137 -20.97 25.32 13.77
CA CYS A 137 -21.02 23.88 14.01
C CYS A 137 -21.24 23.10 12.71
N ASP A 138 -20.87 21.82 12.71
CA ASP A 138 -21.01 20.92 11.56
C ASP A 138 -22.44 20.90 10.99
N GLU A 139 -23.47 20.88 11.84
CA GLU A 139 -24.87 20.84 11.40
C GLU A 139 -25.30 22.11 10.64
N CYS A 140 -24.92 23.29 11.16
CA CYS A 140 -25.23 24.57 10.50
C CYS A 140 -24.45 24.71 9.20
N LEU A 141 -23.21 24.21 9.16
CA LEU A 141 -22.40 24.18 7.96
C LEU A 141 -22.99 23.25 6.90
N ASP A 142 -23.44 22.05 7.29
CA ASP A 142 -24.08 21.09 6.38
C ASP A 142 -25.37 21.67 5.77
N LYS A 143 -26.16 22.38 6.58
CA LYS A 143 -27.35 23.07 6.13
C LYS A 143 -27.02 24.19 5.12
N LEU A 144 -26.04 25.04 5.43
CA LEU A 144 -25.61 26.11 4.53
C LEU A 144 -25.22 25.58 3.14
N TYR A 145 -24.47 24.48 3.09
CA TYR A 145 -24.05 23.86 1.84
C TYR A 145 -25.20 23.14 1.13
N THR A 146 -26.15 22.57 1.88
CA THR A 146 -27.36 21.96 1.31
C THR A 146 -28.29 23.00 0.70
N ASP A 147 -28.41 24.17 1.32
CA ASP A 147 -29.23 25.27 0.81
C ASP A 147 -28.65 25.77 -0.53
N CYS A 148 -27.32 25.88 -0.65
CA CYS A 148 -26.64 26.22 -1.91
C CYS A 148 -26.86 25.20 -3.04
N LEU A 149 -27.16 23.93 -2.70
CA LEU A 149 -27.49 22.89 -3.69
C LEU A 149 -28.94 22.98 -4.17
N THR A 150 -29.80 23.62 -3.38
CA THR A 150 -31.25 23.72 -3.63
C THR A 150 -31.59 25.05 -4.29
N ASP A 151 -30.94 26.13 -3.87
CA ASP A 151 -31.10 27.48 -4.39
C ASP A 151 -29.75 27.99 -4.89
N GLU A 152 -29.60 28.04 -6.22
CA GLU A 152 -28.37 28.52 -6.85
C GLU A 152 -28.08 30.00 -6.60
N THR A 153 -29.08 30.79 -6.18
CA THR A 153 -28.87 32.20 -5.83
C THR A 153 -28.06 32.38 -4.55
N LEU A 154 -28.02 31.34 -3.70
CA LEU A 154 -27.21 31.30 -2.48
C LEU A 154 -25.77 30.89 -2.74
N PHE A 155 -25.43 30.52 -3.98
CA PHE A 155 -24.07 30.18 -4.35
C PHE A 155 -23.19 31.44 -4.46
N SER A 156 -21.97 31.48 -3.93
CA SER A 156 -21.23 30.46 -3.17
C SER A 156 -21.51 30.55 -1.66
N PRO A 157 -21.37 29.44 -0.91
CA PRO A 157 -21.50 29.45 0.55
C PRO A 157 -20.46 30.39 1.16
N ARG A 158 -20.93 31.44 1.84
CA ARG A 158 -20.13 32.53 2.39
C ARG A 158 -20.56 32.88 3.82
N CYS A 159 -19.59 33.33 4.61
CA CYS A 159 -19.85 34.11 5.82
C CYS A 159 -19.52 35.58 5.53
N CYS A 160 -20.49 36.47 5.70
CA CYS A 160 -20.31 37.91 5.44
C CYS A 160 -19.81 38.17 4.00
N HIS A 161 -18.50 38.37 3.83
CA HIS A 161 -17.84 38.60 2.54
C HIS A 161 -16.77 37.55 2.21
N GLY A 162 -16.57 36.53 3.06
CA GLY A 162 -15.55 35.51 2.90
C GLY A 162 -16.12 34.16 2.48
N GLU A 163 -15.54 33.56 1.45
CA GLU A 163 -15.83 32.20 1.01
C GLU A 163 -15.14 31.16 1.89
N PHE A 164 -15.84 30.10 2.22
CA PHE A 164 -15.27 29.00 2.98
C PHE A 164 -14.28 28.19 2.12
N SER A 165 -13.14 27.81 2.70
CA SER A 165 -12.20 26.89 2.04
C SER A 165 -12.78 25.48 1.97
N TRP A 166 -13.02 25.00 0.76
CA TRP A 166 -13.53 23.64 0.52
C TRP A 166 -12.65 22.55 1.16
N ILE A 167 -11.33 22.74 1.18
CA ILE A 167 -10.38 21.78 1.75
C ILE A 167 -10.67 21.53 3.22
N ILE A 168 -11.03 22.58 3.96
CA ILE A 168 -11.34 22.53 5.39
C ILE A 168 -12.78 22.03 5.56
N VAL A 169 -13.75 22.72 4.96
CA VAL A 169 -15.17 22.47 5.20
C VAL A 169 -15.61 21.07 4.82
N ARG A 170 -15.05 20.49 3.75
CA ARG A 170 -15.48 19.15 3.30
C ARG A 170 -15.47 18.13 4.42
N HIS A 171 -14.52 18.19 5.36
CA HIS A 171 -14.39 17.22 6.45
C HIS A 171 -15.51 17.33 7.50
N HIS A 172 -16.14 18.49 7.61
CA HIS A 172 -17.23 18.82 8.54
C HIS A 172 -18.63 18.65 7.92
N LEU A 173 -18.71 18.43 6.60
CA LEU A 173 -19.96 18.11 5.92
C LEU A 173 -20.31 16.64 6.06
N SER A 174 -21.60 16.34 6.13
CA SER A 174 -22.14 14.99 6.03
C SER A 174 -21.69 14.35 4.71
N GLN A 175 -21.57 13.02 4.69
CA GLN A 175 -21.13 12.30 3.48
C GLN A 175 -22.01 12.64 2.26
N ARG A 176 -23.32 12.79 2.49
CA ARG A 176 -24.30 13.15 1.46
C ARG A 176 -24.03 14.55 0.89
N THR A 177 -23.91 15.56 1.74
CA THR A 177 -23.70 16.95 1.32
C THR A 177 -22.33 17.12 0.67
N ARG A 178 -21.29 16.53 1.27
CA ARG A 178 -19.92 16.51 0.72
C ARG A 178 -19.88 15.95 -0.70
N SER A 179 -20.57 14.84 -0.94
CA SER A 179 -20.57 14.17 -2.26
C SER A 179 -21.33 14.98 -3.29
N LYS A 180 -22.55 15.43 -2.95
CA LYS A 180 -23.39 16.21 -3.88
C LYS A 180 -22.78 17.57 -4.20
N PHE A 181 -22.32 18.29 -3.18
CA PHE A 181 -21.66 19.58 -3.35
C PHE A 181 -20.35 19.42 -4.10
N GLY A 182 -19.52 18.44 -3.74
CA GLY A 182 -18.27 18.16 -4.45
C GLY A 182 -18.46 17.94 -5.95
N SER A 183 -19.47 17.15 -6.34
CA SER A 183 -19.77 16.88 -7.76
C SER A 183 -20.38 18.07 -8.50
N LYS A 184 -21.23 18.86 -7.84
CA LYS A 184 -21.89 20.03 -8.46
C LYS A 184 -21.07 21.32 -8.39
N ARG A 185 -20.05 21.40 -7.53
CA ARG A 185 -19.30 22.64 -7.27
C ARG A 185 -18.72 23.23 -8.56
N ILE A 186 -18.11 22.40 -9.41
CA ILE A 186 -17.51 22.87 -10.68
C ILE A 186 -18.59 23.44 -11.61
N GLU A 187 -19.74 22.78 -11.68
CA GLU A 187 -20.89 23.27 -12.45
C GLU A 187 -21.37 24.63 -11.92
N LEU A 188 -21.56 24.76 -10.60
CA LEU A 188 -22.04 25.98 -9.96
C LEU A 188 -21.05 27.15 -10.03
N GLU A 189 -19.74 26.86 -9.98
CA GLU A 189 -18.66 27.85 -10.14
C GLU A 189 -18.48 28.30 -11.60
N THR A 190 -18.99 27.54 -12.57
CA THR A 190 -18.87 27.86 -13.99
C THR A 190 -19.90 28.93 -14.38
N THR A 191 -19.44 30.07 -14.91
CA THR A 191 -20.31 31.18 -15.34
C THR A 191 -21.10 30.85 -16.62
N ASP A 192 -20.43 30.34 -17.65
CA ASP A 192 -21.05 29.97 -18.93
C ASP A 192 -21.17 28.45 -19.03
N ARG A 193 -22.15 27.90 -18.31
CA ARG A 193 -22.31 26.45 -18.16
C ARG A 193 -22.77 25.85 -19.48
N THR A 194 -22.01 24.87 -19.95
CA THR A 194 -22.36 24.10 -21.15
C THR A 194 -23.01 22.79 -20.73
N TYR A 195 -24.12 22.46 -21.37
CA TYR A 195 -24.85 21.21 -21.14
C TYR A 195 -24.93 20.39 -22.43
N CYS A 196 -25.07 19.08 -22.29
CA CYS A 196 -25.37 18.22 -23.41
C CYS A 196 -26.70 18.65 -24.06
N TYR A 197 -26.70 18.79 -25.39
CA TYR A 197 -27.87 19.21 -26.14
C TYR A 197 -29.00 18.17 -26.18
N ASP A 198 -28.67 16.88 -26.00
CA ASP A 198 -29.70 15.83 -25.93
C ASP A 198 -30.56 16.04 -24.67
N PRO A 199 -31.88 16.28 -24.81
CA PRO A 199 -32.78 16.56 -23.68
C PRO A 199 -32.85 15.39 -22.70
N THR A 200 -32.59 14.15 -23.14
CA THR A 200 -32.54 12.98 -22.26
C THR A 200 -31.23 12.87 -21.48
N CYS A 201 -30.17 13.53 -21.95
CA CYS A 201 -28.87 13.57 -21.27
C CYS A 201 -28.77 14.81 -20.35
N SER A 202 -28.85 16.02 -20.93
CA SER A 202 -28.72 17.32 -20.23
C SER A 202 -27.57 17.41 -19.21
N ALA A 203 -26.52 16.59 -19.36
CA ALA A 203 -25.42 16.54 -18.42
C ALA A 203 -24.52 17.78 -18.54
N PHE A 204 -24.02 18.28 -17.41
CA PHE A 204 -23.02 19.36 -17.39
C PHE A 204 -21.71 18.91 -18.06
N ILE A 205 -21.16 19.78 -18.91
CA ILE A 205 -19.90 19.58 -19.63
C ILE A 205 -18.86 20.54 -19.04
N PRO A 206 -17.85 20.05 -18.29
CA PRO A 206 -16.84 20.90 -17.68
C PRO A 206 -16.03 21.70 -18.73
N PRO A 207 -15.72 22.99 -18.51
CA PRO A 207 -14.97 23.80 -19.46
C PRO A 207 -13.63 23.19 -19.91
N ALA A 208 -12.94 22.49 -19.02
CA ALA A 208 -11.69 21.78 -19.31
C ALA A 208 -11.81 20.71 -20.41
N THR A 209 -13.03 20.28 -20.77
CA THR A 209 -13.25 19.29 -21.83
C THR A 209 -13.23 19.90 -23.24
N TYR A 210 -13.52 21.20 -23.38
CA TYR A 210 -13.63 21.86 -24.68
C TYR A 210 -12.79 23.14 -24.80
N MET A 211 -12.29 23.70 -23.70
CA MET A 211 -11.31 24.78 -23.70
C MET A 211 -9.90 24.18 -23.56
N PRO A 212 -9.00 24.38 -24.55
CA PRO A 212 -7.61 23.97 -24.39
C PRO A 212 -6.95 24.81 -23.29
N ALA A 213 -6.09 24.18 -22.47
CA ALA A 213 -5.32 24.89 -21.47
C ALA A 213 -4.51 26.01 -22.15
N THR A 214 -4.84 27.26 -21.86
CA THR A 214 -4.03 28.41 -22.26
C THR A 214 -2.69 28.31 -21.54
N THR A 215 -1.70 27.75 -22.23
CA THR A 215 -0.30 27.86 -21.85
C THR A 215 0.12 29.30 -22.08
N GLY A 216 0.01 30.12 -21.02
CA GLY A 216 0.53 31.49 -21.03
C GLY A 216 2.05 31.47 -21.18
N SER A 217 2.54 32.10 -22.25
CA SER A 217 3.93 32.53 -22.42
C SER A 217 4.16 33.89 -21.77
#